data_AF-A0A1F3B465-F1
#
_entry.id   AF-A0A1F3B465-F1
#
_cell.length_a   1.000
_cell.length_b   1.000
_cell.length_c   1.000
_cell.angle_alpha   90.00
_cell.angle_beta   90.00
_cell.angle_gamma   90.00
#
_symmetry.space_group_name_H-M   'P 1'
#
loop_
_entity.id
_entity.type
_entity.pdbx_description
1 polymer ?
#
loop_
_entity_poly.entity_id
_entity_poly.type
_entity_poly.pdbx_seq_one_letter_code
_entity_poly.pdbx_strand_id
1 'polypeptide(L)'
;MSLRVEVFIGPFGSGKTEVAINRALSLVRAGPPITFIDLDLVDPYFRARDARGRIQAAGVRLVAPPEAWDAVDLPLLTPEVFAALAGSDRLVIDAGGEAHGALVLRQLVHLLPSDAAVYLVVNPYRPFMRTPEKIAAARAALETAAGSRVTALVANPHLGAATTPQTVLAGFEVAREASERMGLPIAWTAVAADLLDAVDLPGEVMPLVFHMLPPWELEVA
;
A
#
# COMPACT_ATOMS: atom_id res chain seq x y z
N MET A 1 9.83 -15.47 10.29
CA MET A 1 10.35 -15.55 8.91
C MET A 1 10.12 -14.19 8.25
N SER A 2 11.07 -13.64 7.50
CA SER A 2 10.81 -12.41 6.74
C SER A 2 10.13 -12.78 5.42
N LEU A 3 8.98 -12.17 5.14
CA LEU A 3 8.29 -12.34 3.88
C LEU A 3 9.16 -11.83 2.73
N ARG A 4 9.21 -12.58 1.63
CA ARG A 4 9.91 -12.11 0.42
C ARG A 4 9.05 -11.13 -0.36
N VAL A 5 7.74 -11.34 -0.43
CA VAL A 5 6.83 -10.52 -1.26
C VAL A 5 5.66 -10.02 -0.43
N GLU A 6 5.52 -8.70 -0.38
CA GLU A 6 4.43 -7.98 0.27
C GLU A 6 3.67 -7.18 -0.80
N VAL A 7 2.39 -7.50 -1.01
CA VAL A 7 1.53 -6.85 -2.01
C VAL A 7 0.50 -5.99 -1.30
N PHE A 8 0.35 -4.74 -1.71
CA PHE A 8 -0.60 -3.78 -1.16
C PHE A 8 -1.72 -3.53 -2.17
N ILE A 9 -2.95 -3.82 -1.75
CA ILE A 9 -4.17 -3.55 -2.53
C ILE A 9 -5.15 -2.75 -1.68
N GLY A 10 -6.03 -2.02 -2.33
CA GLY A 10 -7.12 -1.33 -1.64
C GLY A 10 -7.70 -0.20 -2.48
N PRO A 11 -8.99 0.13 -2.36
CA PRO A 11 -9.68 1.12 -3.18
C PRO A 11 -8.96 2.47 -3.25
N PHE A 12 -9.28 3.24 -4.29
CA PHE A 12 -8.74 4.60 -4.47
C PHE A 12 -8.85 5.44 -3.20
N GLY A 13 -7.78 6.19 -2.92
CA GLY A 13 -7.67 7.05 -1.74
C GLY A 13 -7.48 6.32 -0.41
N SER A 14 -7.37 4.99 -0.38
CA SER A 14 -7.06 4.22 0.85
C SER A 14 -5.67 4.52 1.43
N GLY A 15 -4.79 5.18 0.67
CA GLY A 15 -3.40 5.48 1.06
C GLY A 15 -2.43 4.31 0.86
N LYS A 16 -2.81 3.32 0.05
CA LYS A 16 -2.01 2.11 -0.25
C LYS A 16 -0.58 2.41 -0.69
N THR A 17 -0.37 3.39 -1.56
CA THR A 17 0.94 3.74 -2.13
C THR A 17 1.84 4.32 -1.05
N GLU A 18 1.31 5.23 -0.23
CA GLU A 18 2.04 5.84 0.89
C GLU A 18 2.44 4.79 1.94
N VAL A 19 1.50 3.90 2.28
CA VAL A 19 1.72 2.76 3.17
C VAL A 19 2.81 1.84 2.61
N ALA A 20 2.75 1.49 1.33
CA ALA A 20 3.72 0.61 0.68
C ALA A 20 5.12 1.25 0.63
N ILE A 21 5.23 2.55 0.33
CA ILE A 21 6.52 3.26 0.33
C ILE A 21 7.12 3.26 1.74
N ASN A 22 6.35 3.67 2.75
CA ASN A 22 6.81 3.66 4.14
C ASN A 22 7.23 2.26 4.57
N ARG A 23 6.50 1.23 4.15
CA ARG A 23 6.89 -0.16 4.40
C ARG A 23 8.23 -0.50 3.77
N ALA A 24 8.43 -0.21 2.48
CA ALA A 24 9.69 -0.47 1.79
C ALA A 24 10.88 0.22 2.46
N LEU A 25 10.70 1.48 2.87
CA LEU A 25 11.72 2.24 3.60
C LEU A 25 12.00 1.65 4.99
N SER A 26 10.98 1.18 5.72
CA SER A 26 11.13 0.57 7.05
C SER A 26 11.92 -0.74 7.04
N LEU A 27 11.94 -1.41 5.87
CA LEU A 27 12.62 -2.67 5.65
C LEU A 27 14.12 -2.48 5.34
N VAL A 28 14.56 -1.26 4.99
CA VAL A 28 15.97 -0.93 4.72
C VAL A 28 16.78 -1.12 5.99
N ARG A 29 17.33 -2.32 6.15
CA ARG A 29 18.19 -2.76 7.26
C ARG A 29 19.30 -3.63 6.68
N ALA A 30 20.20 -4.14 7.52
CA ALA A 30 21.15 -5.17 7.13
C ALA A 30 20.41 -6.48 6.74
N GLY A 31 20.01 -6.59 5.48
CA GLY A 31 19.20 -7.67 4.93
C GLY A 31 19.24 -7.69 3.40
N PRO A 32 18.42 -8.53 2.75
CA PRO A 32 18.37 -8.59 1.29
C PRO A 32 18.01 -7.22 0.69
N PRO A 33 18.47 -6.92 -0.54
CA PRO A 33 18.03 -5.74 -1.28
C PRO A 33 16.51 -5.67 -1.38
N ILE A 34 15.99 -4.45 -1.43
CA ILE A 34 14.55 -4.19 -1.49
C ILE A 34 14.25 -3.59 -2.85
N THR A 35 13.26 -4.17 -3.52
CA THR A 35 12.70 -3.65 -4.75
C THR A 35 11.24 -3.26 -4.52
N PHE A 36 10.92 -1.99 -4.73
CA PHE A 36 9.56 -1.48 -4.78
C PHE A 36 9.05 -1.57 -6.23
N ILE A 37 7.87 -2.15 -6.43
CA ILE A 37 7.23 -2.27 -7.74
C ILE A 37 5.95 -1.44 -7.72
N ASP A 38 5.91 -0.39 -8.54
CA ASP A 38 4.73 0.43 -8.78
C ASP A 38 3.94 -0.13 -9.97
N LEU A 39 2.83 -0.80 -9.69
CA LEU A 39 1.90 -1.29 -10.71
C LEU A 39 0.65 -0.40 -10.81
N ASP A 40 0.55 0.67 -10.01
CA ASP A 40 -0.65 1.49 -10.05
C ASP A 40 -0.65 2.43 -11.25
N LEU A 41 -1.79 2.46 -11.93
CA LEU A 41 -1.95 3.05 -13.26
C LEU A 41 -2.81 4.31 -13.24
N VAL A 42 -3.49 4.58 -12.12
CA VAL A 42 -4.61 5.53 -12.08
C VAL A 42 -4.52 6.41 -10.82
N ASP A 43 -3.50 7.26 -10.75
CA ASP A 43 -3.59 8.47 -9.92
C ASP A 43 -2.75 9.60 -10.54
N PRO A 44 -3.35 10.66 -11.12
CA PRO A 44 -2.60 11.78 -11.68
C PRO A 44 -1.93 12.69 -10.63
N TYR A 45 -2.21 12.49 -9.33
CA TYR A 45 -1.76 13.40 -8.26
C TYR A 45 -0.87 12.76 -7.20
N PHE A 46 -0.95 11.45 -6.99
CA PHE A 46 -0.16 10.75 -5.98
C PHE A 46 0.48 9.50 -6.60
N ARG A 47 1.67 9.66 -7.21
CA ARG A 47 2.39 8.53 -7.81
C ARG A 47 3.63 8.22 -6.98
N ALA A 48 3.94 6.92 -6.83
CA ALA A 48 5.20 6.52 -6.20
C ALA A 48 6.44 7.10 -6.91
N ARG A 49 6.27 7.51 -8.18
CA ARG A 49 7.28 8.20 -9.00
C ARG A 49 7.67 9.57 -8.43
N ASP A 50 6.75 10.27 -7.76
CA ASP A 50 7.05 11.54 -7.08
C ASP A 50 8.01 11.33 -5.91
N ALA A 51 8.01 10.12 -5.34
CA ALA A 51 8.93 9.68 -4.29
C ALA A 51 10.19 8.97 -4.83
N ARG A 52 10.41 8.88 -6.16
CA ARG A 52 11.51 8.12 -6.79
C ARG A 52 12.87 8.48 -6.20
N GLY A 53 13.18 9.77 -6.10
CA GLY A 53 14.45 10.25 -5.56
C GLY A 53 14.67 9.79 -4.12
N ARG A 54 13.62 9.81 -3.29
CA ARG A 54 13.68 9.40 -1.88
C ARG A 54 13.80 7.89 -1.72
N ILE A 55 13.03 7.11 -2.50
CA ILE A 55 13.09 5.64 -2.53
C ILE A 55 14.51 5.19 -2.91
N GLN A 56 15.05 5.74 -4.00
CA GLN A 56 16.38 5.39 -4.49
C GLN A 56 17.50 5.86 -3.55
N ALA A 57 17.39 7.07 -2.97
CA ALA A 57 18.37 7.57 -2.01
C ALA A 57 18.43 6.72 -0.72
N ALA A 58 17.33 6.08 -0.35
CA ALA A 58 17.27 5.13 0.76
C ALA A 58 17.82 3.73 0.40
N GLY A 59 18.31 3.53 -0.83
CA GLY A 59 18.84 2.24 -1.29
C GLY A 59 17.76 1.24 -1.71
N VAL A 60 16.52 1.69 -1.93
CA VAL A 60 15.44 0.86 -2.48
C VAL A 60 15.44 0.97 -4.00
N ARG A 61 15.47 -0.16 -4.69
CA ARG A 61 15.31 -0.21 -6.15
C ARG A 61 13.85 0.06 -6.50
N LEU A 62 13.59 1.02 -7.39
CA LEU A 62 12.25 1.29 -7.92
C LEU A 62 12.09 0.65 -9.30
N VAL A 63 11.07 -0.20 -9.46
CA VAL A 63 10.56 -0.68 -10.74
C VAL A 63 9.22 0.02 -10.99
N ALA A 64 9.21 0.94 -11.95
CA ALA A 64 8.05 1.69 -12.38
C ALA A 64 8.19 1.98 -13.87
N PRO A 65 7.12 2.29 -14.61
CA PRO A 65 7.23 2.70 -16.00
C PRO A 65 8.24 3.86 -16.19
N PRO A 66 8.93 3.93 -17.35
CA PRO A 66 9.97 4.93 -17.57
C PRO A 66 9.40 6.34 -17.55
N GLU A 67 10.20 7.33 -17.11
CA GLU A 67 9.78 8.73 -16.97
C GLU A 67 9.21 9.34 -18.26
N ALA A 68 9.74 8.92 -19.42
CA ALA A 68 9.23 9.33 -20.74
C ALA A 68 7.76 8.95 -20.99
N TRP A 69 7.19 8.05 -20.17
CA TRP A 69 5.82 7.57 -20.25
C TRP A 69 4.99 8.00 -19.03
N ASP A 70 5.47 8.96 -18.22
CA ASP A 70 4.74 9.46 -17.06
C ASP A 70 3.37 10.04 -17.43
N ALA A 71 3.23 10.62 -18.62
CA ALA A 71 1.98 11.16 -19.14
C ALA A 71 1.04 10.11 -19.77
N VAL A 72 1.41 8.82 -19.77
CA VAL A 72 0.70 7.76 -20.49
C VAL A 72 0.11 6.76 -19.50
N ASP A 73 -1.22 6.76 -19.37
CA ASP A 73 -1.97 5.86 -18.49
C ASP A 73 -2.16 4.46 -19.14
N LEU A 74 -1.05 3.76 -19.43
CA LEU A 74 -1.07 2.40 -19.98
C LEU A 74 -0.66 1.36 -18.92
N PRO A 75 -1.39 0.21 -18.82
CA PRO A 75 -0.97 -0.95 -18.03
C PRO A 75 0.31 -1.57 -18.59
N LEU A 76 1.46 -1.03 -18.18
CA LEU A 76 2.77 -1.49 -18.65
C LEU A 76 3.42 -2.41 -17.62
N LEU A 77 3.28 -3.72 -17.82
CA LEU A 77 4.15 -4.70 -17.17
C LEU A 77 5.49 -4.74 -17.91
N THR A 78 6.51 -4.09 -17.35
CA THR A 78 7.84 -4.09 -17.93
C THR A 78 8.57 -5.42 -17.66
N PRO A 79 9.55 -5.82 -18.49
CA PRO A 79 10.39 -7.00 -18.22
C PRO A 79 11.06 -6.97 -16.84
N GLU A 80 11.29 -5.78 -16.28
CA GLU A 80 11.88 -5.58 -14.96
C GLU A 80 10.99 -6.10 -13.83
N VAL A 81 9.66 -6.05 -13.99
CA VAL A 81 8.71 -6.64 -13.03
C VAL A 81 8.92 -8.15 -12.95
N PHE A 82 9.00 -8.82 -14.10
CA PHE A 82 9.23 -10.27 -14.18
C PHE A 82 10.62 -10.64 -13.65
N ALA A 83 11.65 -9.85 -13.97
CA ALA A 83 13.00 -10.07 -13.45
C ALA A 83 13.07 -9.94 -11.92
N ALA A 84 12.38 -8.94 -11.35
CA ALA A 84 12.30 -8.75 -9.91
C ALA A 84 11.57 -9.93 -9.22
N LEU A 85 10.45 -10.40 -9.79
CA LEU A 85 9.71 -11.56 -9.31
C LEU A 85 10.50 -12.88 -9.36
N ALA A 86 11.43 -13.02 -10.31
CA ALA A 86 12.34 -14.17 -10.40
C ALA A 86 13.59 -14.06 -9.51
N GLY A 87 13.91 -12.86 -9.02
CA GLY A 87 15.11 -12.57 -8.23
C GLY A 87 15.02 -12.97 -6.75
N SER A 88 16.03 -12.63 -5.96
CA SER A 88 16.09 -12.91 -4.51
C SER A 88 15.72 -11.72 -3.62
N ASP A 89 15.48 -10.55 -4.22
CA ASP A 89 15.14 -9.33 -3.50
C ASP A 89 13.85 -9.49 -2.69
N ARG A 90 13.74 -8.70 -1.62
CA ARG A 90 12.45 -8.45 -0.98
C ARG A 90 11.65 -7.50 -1.86
N LEU A 91 10.40 -7.84 -2.12
CA LEU A 91 9.50 -7.10 -2.98
C LEU A 91 8.39 -6.47 -2.17
N VAL A 92 8.19 -5.17 -2.40
CA VAL A 92 7.01 -4.43 -1.97
C VAL A 92 6.29 -3.98 -3.24
N ILE A 93 5.07 -4.47 -3.44
CA ILE A 93 4.31 -4.26 -4.68
C ILE A 93 3.08 -3.41 -4.37
N ASP A 94 3.00 -2.22 -4.95
CA ASP A 94 1.76 -1.44 -4.98
C ASP A 94 0.94 -1.88 -6.19
N ALA A 95 -0.12 -2.66 -5.95
CA ALA A 95 -0.90 -3.32 -6.98
C ALA A 95 -2.16 -2.55 -7.40
N GLY A 96 -2.31 -1.29 -6.97
CA GLY A 96 -3.50 -0.52 -7.32
C GLY A 96 -4.77 -0.98 -6.60
N GLY A 97 -5.85 -0.22 -6.80
CA GLY A 97 -7.05 -0.31 -5.95
C GLY A 97 -8.38 -0.57 -6.62
N GLU A 98 -8.44 -0.39 -7.93
CA GLU A 98 -9.66 -0.55 -8.71
C GLU A 98 -9.59 -1.81 -9.56
N ALA A 99 -10.67 -2.09 -10.30
CA ALA A 99 -10.75 -3.23 -11.21
C ALA A 99 -9.51 -3.34 -12.11
N HIS A 100 -8.97 -2.21 -12.60
CA HIS A 100 -7.79 -2.19 -13.46
C HIS A 100 -6.50 -2.63 -12.75
N GLY A 101 -6.18 -2.08 -11.57
CA GLY A 101 -4.98 -2.46 -10.81
C GLY A 101 -5.03 -3.93 -10.35
N ALA A 102 -6.20 -4.37 -9.87
CA ALA A 102 -6.40 -5.77 -9.50
C ALA A 102 -6.24 -6.73 -10.71
N LEU A 103 -6.67 -6.33 -11.91
CA LEU A 103 -6.45 -7.12 -13.13
C LEU A 103 -4.97 -7.24 -13.50
N VAL A 104 -4.15 -6.21 -13.25
CA VAL A 104 -2.69 -6.28 -13.43
C VAL A 104 -2.09 -7.30 -12.45
N LEU A 105 -2.49 -7.26 -11.18
CA LEU A 105 -2.03 -8.24 -10.19
C LEU A 105 -2.41 -9.68 -10.58
N ARG A 106 -3.60 -9.88 -11.17
CA ARG A 106 -4.03 -11.20 -11.66
C ARG A 106 -3.10 -11.79 -12.73
N GLN A 107 -2.45 -10.95 -13.52
CA GLN A 107 -1.46 -11.42 -14.50
C GLN A 107 -0.18 -11.92 -13.82
N LEU A 108 0.10 -11.49 -12.59
CA LEU A 108 1.33 -11.82 -11.86
C LEU A 108 1.11 -12.85 -10.74
N VAL A 109 -0.12 -13.13 -10.33
CA VAL A 109 -0.42 -13.98 -9.16
C VAL A 109 0.24 -15.36 -9.21
N HIS A 110 0.36 -15.95 -10.40
CA HIS A 110 0.98 -17.26 -10.61
C HIS A 110 2.51 -17.26 -10.47
N LEU A 111 3.12 -16.07 -10.42
CA LEU A 111 4.55 -15.86 -10.21
C LEU A 111 4.88 -15.51 -8.75
N LEU A 112 3.86 -15.20 -7.94
CA LEU A 112 4.07 -14.91 -6.52
C LEU A 112 4.43 -16.20 -5.77
N PRO A 113 5.36 -16.14 -4.80
CA PRO A 113 5.63 -17.30 -3.96
C PRO A 113 4.42 -17.62 -3.07
N SER A 114 4.33 -18.86 -2.61
CA SER A 114 3.19 -19.34 -1.80
C SER A 114 3.06 -18.64 -0.44
N ASP A 115 4.14 -18.02 0.05
CA ASP A 115 4.19 -17.26 1.28
C ASP A 115 4.04 -15.74 1.05
N ALA A 116 3.69 -15.29 -0.17
CA ALA A 116 3.42 -13.88 -0.43
C ALA A 116 2.28 -13.37 0.46
N ALA A 117 2.50 -12.21 1.10
CA ALA A 117 1.46 -11.54 1.85
C ALA A 117 0.72 -10.55 0.94
N VAL A 118 -0.61 -10.55 1.04
CA VAL A 118 -1.48 -9.61 0.33
C VAL A 118 -2.25 -8.82 1.36
N TYR A 119 -1.89 -7.55 1.49
CA TYR A 119 -2.45 -6.61 2.43
C TYR A 119 -3.58 -5.80 1.81
N LEU A 120 -4.74 -5.80 2.47
CA LEU A 120 -5.80 -4.86 2.17
C LEU A 120 -5.61 -3.58 3.00
N VAL A 121 -5.34 -2.47 2.34
CA VAL A 121 -5.21 -1.16 2.99
C VAL A 121 -6.59 -0.57 3.21
N VAL A 122 -6.94 -0.37 4.47
CA VAL A 122 -8.29 0.01 4.92
C VAL A 122 -8.28 1.45 5.41
N ASN A 123 -8.99 2.33 4.71
CA ASN A 123 -9.29 3.67 5.20
C ASN A 123 -10.81 3.84 5.40
N PRO A 124 -11.31 3.80 6.66
CA PRO A 124 -12.74 3.94 6.96
C PRO A 124 -13.36 5.28 6.56
N TYR A 125 -12.54 6.28 6.23
CA TYR A 125 -13.00 7.59 5.76
C TYR A 125 -13.23 7.65 4.25
N ARG A 126 -13.12 6.51 3.55
CA ARG A 126 -13.49 6.41 2.13
C ARG A 126 -14.88 5.79 1.95
N PRO A 127 -15.70 6.27 1.00
CA PRO A 127 -17.11 5.85 0.85
C PRO A 127 -17.34 4.33 0.81
N PHE A 128 -16.38 3.60 0.23
CA PHE A 128 -16.40 2.15 0.03
C PHE A 128 -15.80 1.34 1.18
N MET A 129 -15.36 1.99 2.27
CA MET A 129 -14.74 1.35 3.43
C MET A 129 -15.31 1.85 4.77
N ARG A 130 -16.40 2.62 4.74
CA ARG A 130 -16.98 3.27 5.94
C ARG A 130 -17.48 2.33 7.04
N THR A 131 -17.73 1.06 6.73
CA THR A 131 -18.25 0.07 7.69
C THR A 131 -17.57 -1.28 7.49
N PRO A 132 -17.59 -2.17 8.49
CA PRO A 132 -17.04 -3.53 8.37
C PRO A 132 -17.61 -4.31 7.18
N GLU A 133 -18.91 -4.15 6.89
CA GLU A 133 -19.58 -4.78 5.73
C GLU A 133 -18.98 -4.30 4.41
N LYS A 134 -18.75 -2.99 4.29
CA LYS A 134 -18.21 -2.39 3.07
C LYS A 134 -16.76 -2.80 2.86
N ILE A 135 -15.97 -2.88 3.92
CA ILE A 135 -14.60 -3.39 3.87
C ILE A 135 -14.59 -4.86 3.40
N ALA A 136 -15.48 -5.69 3.93
CA ALA A 136 -15.61 -7.09 3.50
C ALA A 136 -16.06 -7.22 2.03
N ALA A 137 -16.96 -6.35 1.57
CA ALA A 137 -17.38 -6.31 0.18
C ALA A 137 -16.24 -5.86 -0.75
N ALA A 138 -15.48 -4.83 -0.36
CA ALA A 138 -14.31 -4.36 -1.10
C ALA A 138 -13.24 -5.46 -1.19
N ARG A 139 -12.97 -6.17 -0.08
CA ARG A 139 -12.10 -7.35 -0.06
C ARG A 139 -12.54 -8.37 -1.09
N ALA A 140 -13.81 -8.82 -1.05
CA ALA A 140 -14.29 -9.88 -1.93
C ALA A 140 -14.20 -9.50 -3.42
N ALA A 141 -14.51 -8.25 -3.75
CA ALA A 141 -14.36 -7.72 -5.10
C ALA A 141 -12.90 -7.73 -5.56
N LEU A 142 -11.97 -7.27 -4.71
CA LEU A 142 -10.54 -7.24 -5.01
C LEU A 142 -9.94 -8.65 -5.11
N GLU A 143 -10.29 -9.58 -4.23
CA GLU A 143 -9.82 -10.97 -4.31
C GLU A 143 -10.29 -11.63 -5.61
N THR A 144 -11.53 -11.38 -6.02
CA THR A 144 -12.08 -11.88 -7.29
C THR A 144 -11.33 -11.33 -8.50
N ALA A 145 -11.07 -10.01 -8.51
CA ALA A 145 -10.38 -9.34 -9.60
C ALA A 145 -8.90 -9.72 -9.67
N ALA A 146 -8.20 -9.78 -8.53
CA ALA A 146 -6.79 -10.12 -8.41
C ALA A 146 -6.50 -11.61 -8.55
N GLY A 147 -7.48 -12.48 -8.30
CA GLY A 147 -7.26 -13.93 -8.24
C GLY A 147 -6.36 -14.37 -7.08
N SER A 148 -6.21 -13.53 -6.05
CA SER A 148 -5.42 -13.80 -4.84
C SER A 148 -6.24 -13.50 -3.59
N ARG A 149 -5.92 -14.16 -2.47
CA ARG A 149 -6.59 -13.94 -1.19
C ARG A 149 -5.85 -12.90 -0.36
N VAL A 150 -6.61 -12.03 0.32
CA VAL A 150 -6.07 -11.12 1.32
C VAL A 150 -5.62 -11.92 2.54
N THR A 151 -4.40 -11.67 3.00
CA THR A 151 -3.78 -12.35 4.15
C THR A 151 -3.93 -11.56 5.44
N ALA A 152 -3.95 -10.22 5.36
CA ALA A 152 -4.08 -9.33 6.51
C ALA A 152 -4.58 -7.94 6.09
N LEU A 153 -5.02 -7.15 7.07
CA LEU A 153 -5.40 -5.75 6.88
C LEU A 153 -4.26 -4.82 7.29
N VAL A 154 -4.20 -3.66 6.66
CA VAL A 154 -3.45 -2.50 7.17
C VAL A 154 -4.46 -1.40 7.47
N ALA A 155 -4.63 -1.07 8.74
CA ALA A 155 -5.52 0.00 9.15
C ALA A 155 -4.83 1.33 8.85
N ASN A 156 -5.38 2.13 7.94
CA ASN A 156 -4.87 3.45 7.57
C ASN A 156 -5.96 4.52 7.73
N PRO A 157 -6.40 4.79 8.98
CA PRO A 157 -7.44 5.79 9.26
C PRO A 157 -6.89 7.21 9.15
N HIS A 158 -7.04 7.84 7.97
CA HIS A 158 -6.59 9.22 7.76
C HIS A 158 -7.56 10.09 6.95
N LEU A 159 -7.52 11.38 7.23
CA LEU A 159 -8.22 12.47 6.52
C LEU A 159 -7.21 13.47 5.90
N GLY A 160 -5.99 13.02 5.63
CA GLY A 160 -4.90 13.89 5.16
C GLY A 160 -4.49 14.88 6.26
N ALA A 161 -4.35 16.16 5.93
CA ALA A 161 -4.01 17.21 6.90
C ALA A 161 -5.04 17.37 8.04
N ALA A 162 -6.28 16.90 7.86
CA ALA A 162 -7.31 16.95 8.89
C ALA A 162 -7.30 15.72 9.83
N THR A 163 -6.27 14.86 9.75
CA THR A 163 -6.15 13.69 10.62
C THR A 163 -5.86 14.14 12.06
N THR A 164 -6.66 13.66 13.00
CA THR A 164 -6.47 13.91 14.44
C THR A 164 -6.29 12.57 15.17
N PRO A 165 -5.79 12.55 16.42
CA PRO A 165 -5.74 11.31 17.22
C PRO A 165 -7.11 10.63 17.33
N GLN A 166 -8.19 11.40 17.49
CA GLN A 166 -9.55 10.87 17.56
C GLN A 166 -10.00 10.23 16.24
N THR A 167 -9.60 10.82 15.10
CA THR A 167 -9.77 10.22 13.77
C THR A 167 -9.04 8.87 13.69
N VAL A 168 -7.79 8.80 14.14
CA VAL A 168 -7.04 7.54 14.09
C VAL A 168 -7.72 6.45 14.93
N LEU A 169 -8.06 6.75 16.20
CA LEU A 169 -8.68 5.80 17.11
C LEU A 169 -10.07 5.34 16.61
N ALA A 170 -10.92 6.27 16.18
CA ALA A 170 -12.27 5.93 15.70
C ALA A 170 -12.23 5.10 14.40
N GLY A 171 -11.31 5.43 13.49
CA GLY A 171 -11.13 4.64 12.28
C GLY A 171 -10.53 3.26 12.56
N PHE A 172 -9.58 3.16 13.49
CA PHE A 172 -9.02 1.87 13.90
C PHE A 172 -10.12 0.90 14.37
N GLU A 173 -11.09 1.35 15.18
CA GLU A 173 -12.19 0.50 15.64
C GLU A 173 -13.00 -0.11 14.50
N VAL A 174 -13.26 0.65 13.43
CA VAL A 174 -13.95 0.12 12.24
C VAL A 174 -13.11 -0.96 11.54
N ALA A 175 -11.79 -0.75 11.45
CA ALA A 175 -10.89 -1.74 10.89
C ALA A 175 -10.78 -3.01 11.77
N ARG A 176 -10.80 -2.84 13.11
CA ARG A 176 -10.81 -3.94 14.09
C ARG A 176 -12.06 -4.80 13.97
N GLU A 177 -13.24 -4.18 13.90
CA GLU A 177 -14.49 -4.91 13.68
C GLU A 177 -14.51 -5.66 12.34
N ALA A 178 -13.95 -5.05 11.28
CA ALA A 178 -13.80 -5.70 9.98
C ALA A 178 -12.83 -6.90 10.04
N SER A 179 -11.71 -6.74 10.75
CA SER A 179 -10.72 -7.78 11.00
C SER A 179 -11.35 -9.01 11.69
N GLU A 180 -12.07 -8.78 12.79
CA GLU A 180 -12.76 -9.83 13.55
C GLU A 180 -13.78 -10.57 12.69
N ARG A 181 -14.62 -9.81 11.97
CA ARG A 181 -15.64 -10.39 11.07
C ARG A 181 -15.03 -11.26 9.98
N MET A 182 -13.92 -10.84 9.41
CA MET A 182 -13.27 -11.54 8.29
C MET A 182 -12.31 -12.64 8.74
N GLY A 183 -12.04 -12.75 10.04
CA GLY A 183 -11.02 -13.65 10.58
C GLY A 183 -9.61 -13.34 10.05
N LEU A 184 -9.34 -12.07 9.71
CA LEU A 184 -8.04 -11.63 9.18
C LEU A 184 -7.34 -10.76 10.22
N PRO A 185 -6.03 -10.94 10.48
CA PRO A 185 -5.30 -10.07 11.39
C PRO A 185 -5.13 -8.67 10.80
N ILE A 186 -4.99 -7.67 11.68
CA ILE A 186 -4.41 -6.37 11.33
C ILE A 186 -2.89 -6.51 11.47
N ALA A 187 -2.16 -6.38 10.37
CA ALA A 187 -0.70 -6.45 10.39
C ALA A 187 -0.11 -5.18 11.01
N TRP A 188 -0.62 -4.03 10.60
CA TRP A 188 -0.19 -2.72 11.10
C TRP A 188 -1.33 -1.73 11.15
N THR A 189 -1.23 -0.79 12.08
CA THR A 189 -1.96 0.48 12.01
C THR A 189 -1.01 1.58 11.57
N ALA A 190 -1.28 2.16 10.41
CA ALA A 190 -0.49 3.23 9.82
C ALA A 190 -0.96 4.58 10.41
N VAL A 191 -0.03 5.31 11.02
CA VAL A 191 -0.31 6.56 11.75
C VAL A 191 0.72 7.59 11.35
N ALA A 192 0.28 8.82 11.06
CA ALA A 192 1.18 9.94 10.77
C ALA A 192 2.20 10.11 11.91
N ALA A 193 3.47 10.30 11.56
CA ALA A 193 4.57 10.25 12.51
C ALA A 193 4.46 11.28 13.65
N ASP A 194 3.80 12.42 13.40
CA ASP A 194 3.52 13.49 14.35
C ASP A 194 2.40 13.17 15.35
N LEU A 195 1.59 12.13 15.09
CA LEU A 195 0.49 11.71 15.95
C LEU A 195 0.82 10.49 16.83
N LEU A 196 2.00 9.88 16.68
CA LEU A 196 2.37 8.63 17.35
C LEU A 196 2.26 8.72 18.88
N ASP A 197 2.72 9.82 19.48
CA ASP A 197 2.70 10.01 20.93
C ASP A 197 1.29 10.32 21.48
N ALA A 198 0.34 10.62 20.59
CA ALA A 198 -1.02 11.02 20.95
C ALA A 198 -2.06 9.89 20.77
N VAL A 199 -1.64 8.71 20.29
CA VAL A 199 -2.51 7.55 20.09
C VAL A 199 -1.98 6.33 20.83
N ASP A 200 -2.88 5.61 21.49
CA ASP A 200 -2.60 4.31 22.10
C ASP A 200 -3.43 3.26 21.35
N LEU A 201 -2.75 2.40 20.60
CA LEU A 201 -3.36 1.43 19.69
C LEU A 201 -2.82 0.03 19.99
N PRO A 202 -3.66 -1.01 19.97
CA PRO A 202 -3.18 -2.37 20.10
C PRO A 202 -2.44 -2.81 18.83
N GLY A 203 -1.44 -3.68 19.00
CA GLY A 203 -0.69 -4.27 17.89
C GLY A 203 0.48 -3.41 17.41
N GLU A 204 0.93 -3.67 16.19
CA GLU A 204 2.08 -2.97 15.60
C GLU A 204 1.63 -1.66 14.93
N VAL A 205 2.28 -0.56 15.25
CA VAL A 205 2.04 0.76 14.64
C VAL A 205 3.15 1.06 13.64
N MET A 206 2.77 1.37 12.41
CA MET A 206 3.70 1.80 11.38
C MET A 206 3.69 3.34 11.27
N PRO A 207 4.81 4.02 11.54
CA PRO A 207 4.89 5.46 11.34
C PRO A 207 4.81 5.79 9.85
N LEU A 208 3.95 6.74 9.51
CA LEU A 208 3.82 7.29 8.16
C LEU A 208 4.49 8.64 8.07
N VAL A 209 5.44 8.76 7.15
CA VAL A 209 5.92 10.02 6.62
C VAL A 209 5.32 10.18 5.24
N PHE A 210 4.66 11.31 4.97
CA PHE A 210 4.07 11.57 3.66
C PHE A 210 5.19 11.82 2.63
N HIS A 211 5.24 10.98 1.59
CA HIS A 211 6.20 11.05 0.50
C HIS A 211 5.58 11.57 -0.79
N MET A 212 4.27 11.44 -0.95
CA MET A 212 3.53 11.99 -2.07
C MET A 212 2.78 13.24 -1.59
N LEU A 213 3.38 14.41 -1.81
CA LEU A 213 2.76 15.69 -1.52
C LEU A 213 1.97 16.17 -2.74
N PRO A 214 0.79 16.77 -2.55
CA PRO A 214 0.09 17.39 -3.66
C PRO A 214 0.91 18.57 -4.22
N PRO A 215 0.72 18.96 -5.49
CA PRO A 215 1.55 19.97 -6.15
C PRO A 215 1.66 21.31 -5.41
N TRP A 216 0.60 21.73 -4.71
CA TRP A 216 0.56 22.99 -3.96
C TRP A 216 1.29 22.93 -2.61
N GLU A 217 1.65 21.73 -2.11
CA GLU A 217 2.49 21.58 -0.92
C GLU A 217 3.98 21.42 -1.27
N LEU A 218 4.30 21.12 -2.53
CA LEU A 218 5.68 21.05 -3.02
C LEU A 218 6.35 22.42 -3.14
N GLU A 219 5.59 23.50 -3.32
CA GLU A 219 6.13 24.87 -3.41
C GLU A 219 6.59 25.44 -2.05
N VAL A 220 6.22 24.77 -0.94
CA VAL A 220 6.44 25.25 0.43
C VAL A 220 7.50 24.41 1.18
N ALA A 221 7.97 23.30 0.58
CA ALA A 221 8.94 22.35 1.14
C ALA A 221 10.36 22.57 0.58
#